data_AF-A0A7J3BE19-F1
#
_entry.id   AF-A0A7J3BE19-F1
#
_cell.length_a   1.000
_cell.length_b   1.000
_cell.length_c   1.000
_cell.angle_alpha   90.00
_cell.angle_beta   90.00
_cell.angle_gamma   90.00
#
_symmetry.space_group_name_H-M   'P 1'
#
loop_
_entity.id
_entity.type
_entity.pdbx_description
1 polymer ?
#
loop_
_entity_poly.entity_id
_entity_poly.type
_entity_poly.pdbx_seq_one_letter_code
_entity_poly.pdbx_strand_id
1 'polypeptide(L)'
;MLVPDRMARVRIQVHSAYTDSVLHELAEAGCIEIIDVKQSVEDFEGRLKPLEASDKLFRISSLASRASVLLENLRAQPPQRRVPVEGSLSDERLGEMEKTIVLLEQQTAKLQARLLELERSEQR
;
A
#
# COMPACT_ATOMS: atom_id res chain seq x y z
N MET A 1 4.31 0.49 -36.68
CA MET A 1 5.41 1.27 -36.09
C MET A 1 4.94 1.79 -34.74
N LEU A 2 5.75 1.66 -33.69
CA LEU A 2 5.52 2.35 -32.42
C LEU A 2 6.25 3.69 -32.50
N VAL A 3 5.49 4.78 -32.58
CA VAL A 3 6.03 6.15 -32.52
C VAL A 3 5.60 6.71 -31.17
N PRO A 4 6.50 7.34 -30.39
CA PRO A 4 6.13 7.94 -29.12
C PRO A 4 5.04 9.00 -29.33
N ASP A 5 4.04 8.98 -28.44
CA ASP A 5 2.97 9.98 -28.44
C ASP A 5 3.45 11.28 -27.78
N ARG A 6 2.78 12.39 -28.08
CA ARG A 6 3.16 13.70 -27.54
C ARG A 6 2.85 13.77 -26.04
N MET A 7 3.88 13.85 -25.21
CA MET A 7 3.74 14.10 -23.78
C MET A 7 3.85 15.59 -23.46
N ALA A 8 3.09 16.05 -22.47
CA ALA A 8 3.17 17.42 -21.95
C ALA A 8 3.60 17.39 -20.48
N ARG A 9 4.51 18.31 -20.10
CA ARG A 9 4.89 18.50 -18.70
C ARG A 9 3.88 19.42 -18.03
N VAL A 10 3.25 18.93 -16.96
CA VAL A 10 2.24 19.67 -16.19
C VAL A 10 2.69 19.81 -14.74
N ARG A 11 2.42 20.96 -14.12
CA ARG A 11 2.59 21.19 -12.68
C ARG A 11 1.22 21.34 -12.06
N ILE A 12 0.86 20.42 -11.15
CA ILE A 12 -0.43 20.39 -10.48
C ILE A 12 -0.24 20.92 -9.06
N GLN A 13 -1.00 21.96 -8.70
CA GLN A 13 -1.04 22.50 -7.34
C GLN A 13 -2.33 22.06 -6.69
N VAL A 14 -2.23 21.32 -5.59
CA VAL A 14 -3.38 20.75 -4.87
C VAL A 14 -3.40 21.33 -3.46
N HIS A 15 -4.58 21.72 -3.00
CA HIS A 15 -4.76 22.14 -1.62
C HIS A 15 -4.57 20.91 -0.70
N SER A 16 -3.86 21.08 0.42
CA SER A 16 -3.43 19.98 1.30
C SER A 16 -4.57 19.01 1.67
N ALA A 17 -5.76 19.54 1.96
CA ALA A 17 -6.96 18.77 2.29
C ALA A 17 -7.46 17.79 1.22
N TYR A 18 -7.02 17.93 -0.05
CA TYR A 18 -7.47 17.11 -1.18
C TYR A 18 -6.34 16.30 -1.82
N THR A 19 -5.18 16.23 -1.19
CA THR A 19 -4.01 15.56 -1.80
C THR A 19 -4.30 14.08 -2.08
N ASP A 20 -4.81 13.36 -1.10
CA ASP A 20 -5.08 11.92 -1.22
C ASP A 20 -6.14 11.62 -2.28
N SER A 21 -7.22 12.41 -2.34
CA SER A 21 -8.27 12.24 -3.34
C SER A 21 -7.74 12.51 -4.74
N VAL A 22 -6.95 13.58 -4.93
CA VAL A 22 -6.38 13.89 -6.24
C VAL A 22 -5.37 12.83 -6.65
N LEU A 23 -4.49 12.38 -5.75
CA LEU A 23 -3.54 11.30 -6.05
C LEU A 23 -4.25 10.01 -6.47
N HIS A 24 -5.37 9.67 -5.84
CA HIS A 24 -6.17 8.50 -6.20
C HIS A 24 -6.73 8.63 -7.63
N GLU A 25 -7.38 9.75 -7.95
CA GLU A 25 -7.97 10.02 -9.27
C GLU A 25 -6.90 10.07 -10.37
N LEU A 26 -5.74 10.69 -10.10
CA LEU A 26 -4.63 10.74 -11.07
C LEU A 26 -4.05 9.34 -11.33
N ALA A 27 -3.97 8.49 -10.30
CA ALA A 27 -3.52 7.12 -10.44
C ALA A 27 -4.52 6.27 -11.24
N GLU A 28 -5.83 6.46 -11.00
CA GLU A 28 -6.89 5.75 -11.69
C GLU A 28 -7.00 6.15 -13.17
N ALA A 29 -6.75 7.42 -13.48
CA ALA A 29 -6.71 7.92 -14.86
C ALA A 29 -5.58 7.29 -15.70
N GLY A 30 -4.51 6.82 -15.06
CA GLY A 30 -3.44 6.05 -15.71
C GLY A 30 -2.64 6.78 -16.80
N CYS A 31 -2.77 8.11 -16.89
CA CYS A 31 -2.21 8.92 -17.96
C CYS A 31 -1.08 9.87 -17.52
N ILE A 32 -0.65 9.76 -16.25
CA ILE A 32 0.31 10.67 -15.64
C ILE A 32 1.51 9.88 -15.10
N GLU A 33 2.70 10.35 -15.47
CA GLU A 33 3.96 9.91 -14.88
C GLU A 33 4.43 10.96 -13.85
N ILE A 34 4.63 10.52 -12.61
CA ILE A 34 5.14 11.39 -11.54
C ILE A 34 6.66 11.41 -11.62
N ILE A 35 7.23 12.58 -11.90
CA ILE A 35 8.68 12.81 -11.96
C ILE A 35 9.18 13.24 -10.56
N ASP A 36 10.41 12.88 -10.20
CA ASP A 36 11.00 13.29 -8.91
C ASP A 36 10.97 14.82 -8.75
N VAL A 37 10.18 15.25 -7.77
CA VAL A 37 9.90 16.67 -7.52
C VAL A 37 11.07 17.34 -6.81
N LYS A 38 12.05 16.62 -6.25
CA LYS A 38 13.18 17.19 -5.50
C LYS A 38 13.88 18.32 -6.27
N GLN A 39 14.15 18.10 -7.56
CA GLN A 39 14.76 19.10 -8.44
C GLN A 39 13.85 20.31 -8.70
N SER A 40 12.52 20.12 -8.63
CA SER A 40 11.55 21.20 -8.81
C SER A 40 11.24 21.98 -7.52
N VAL A 41 11.63 21.47 -6.35
CA VAL A 41 11.47 22.15 -5.04
C VAL A 41 12.58 23.17 -4.82
N GLU A 42 13.76 22.95 -5.40
CA GLU A 42 14.89 23.90 -5.36
C GLU A 42 14.49 25.28 -5.92
N ASP A 43 13.65 25.31 -6.97
CA ASP A 43 13.08 26.53 -7.56
C ASP A 43 12.31 27.42 -6.55
N PHE A 44 11.90 26.85 -5.40
CA PHE A 44 11.06 27.54 -4.42
C PHE A 44 11.82 27.98 -3.16
N GLU A 45 13.16 27.92 -3.15
CA GLU A 45 14.02 28.50 -2.09
C GLU A 45 13.58 28.12 -0.66
N GLY A 46 13.14 26.87 -0.44
CA GLY A 46 12.69 26.40 0.88
C GLY A 46 11.32 26.93 1.35
N ARG A 47 10.57 27.63 0.49
CA ARG A 47 9.18 28.05 0.76
C ARG A 47 8.17 26.92 0.63
N LEU A 48 8.55 25.84 -0.06
CA LEU A 48 7.76 24.62 -0.14
C LEU A 48 8.36 23.57 0.79
N LYS A 49 7.49 22.89 1.54
CA LYS A 49 7.83 21.69 2.29
C LYS A 49 7.28 20.47 1.54
N PRO A 50 8.03 19.36 1.48
CA PRO A 50 7.47 18.09 1.05
C PRO A 50 6.23 17.77 1.87
N LEU A 51 5.18 17.29 1.22
CA LEU A 51 4.02 16.79 1.92
C LEU A 51 4.41 15.50 2.64
N GLU A 52 4.11 15.40 3.93
CA GLU A 52 4.29 14.15 4.68
C GLU A 52 3.32 13.09 4.14
N ALA A 53 3.73 11.82 4.21
CA ALA A 53 2.86 10.72 3.83
C ALA A 53 1.59 10.75 4.70
N SER A 54 0.42 10.61 4.09
CA SER A 54 -0.81 10.59 4.88
C SER A 54 -0.83 9.39 5.82
N ASP A 55 -1.36 9.57 7.03
CA ASP A 55 -1.49 8.51 8.04
C ASP A 55 -2.21 7.28 7.46
N LYS A 56 -3.16 7.52 6.56
CA LYS A 56 -3.92 6.49 5.86
C LYS A 56 -3.06 5.66 4.93
N LEU A 57 -2.21 6.30 4.11
CA LEU A 57 -1.26 5.60 3.24
C LEU A 57 -0.25 4.79 4.07
N PHE A 58 0.19 5.34 5.20
CA PHE A 58 1.06 4.62 6.13
C PHE A 58 0.38 3.36 6.70
N ARG A 59 -0.87 3.47 7.16
CA ARG A 59 -1.65 2.31 7.65
C ARG A 59 -1.83 1.25 6.57
N ILE A 60 -2.17 1.66 5.35
CA ILE A 60 -2.29 0.74 4.19
C ILE A 60 -0.98 0.01 3.93
N SER A 61 0.15 0.73 3.91
CA SER A 61 1.47 0.13 3.71
C SER A 61 1.83 -0.85 4.82
N SER A 62 1.52 -0.52 6.07
CA SER A 62 1.74 -1.40 7.21
C SER A 62 0.90 -2.69 7.11
N LEU A 63 -0.38 -2.57 6.75
CA LEU A 63 -1.27 -3.71 6.53
C LEU A 63 -0.79 -4.60 5.39
N ALA A 64 -0.38 -4.02 4.26
CA ALA A 64 0.14 -4.77 3.12
C ALA A 64 1.39 -5.57 3.49
N SER A 65 2.30 -4.96 4.27
CA SER A 65 3.50 -5.65 4.77
C SER A 65 3.14 -6.84 5.67
N ARG A 66 2.27 -6.64 6.67
CA ARG A 66 1.80 -7.71 7.56
C ARG A 66 1.09 -8.84 6.81
N ALA A 67 0.25 -8.50 5.84
CA ALA A 67 -0.41 -9.47 4.99
C ALA A 67 0.60 -10.29 4.15
N SER A 68 1.67 -9.65 3.67
CA SER A 68 2.72 -10.33 2.89
C SER A 68 3.48 -11.33 3.76
N VAL A 69 3.88 -10.93 4.97
CA VAL A 69 4.52 -11.81 5.96
C VAL A 69 3.62 -12.99 6.34
N LEU A 70 2.32 -12.75 6.53
CA LEU A 70 1.35 -13.83 6.78
C LEU A 70 1.29 -14.84 5.63
N LEU A 71 1.25 -14.38 4.38
CA LEU A 71 1.23 -15.24 3.20
C LEU A 71 2.52 -16.06 3.11
N GLU A 72 3.69 -15.45 3.35
CA GLU A 72 4.98 -16.13 3.39
C GLU A 72 5.02 -17.23 4.46
N ASN A 73 4.57 -16.92 5.68
CA ASN A 73 4.50 -17.88 6.78
C ASN A 73 3.57 -19.06 6.48
N LEU A 74 2.48 -18.80 5.76
CA LEU A 74 1.54 -19.82 5.30
C LEU A 74 1.98 -20.54 4.03
N ARG A 75 3.11 -20.13 3.41
CA ARG A 75 3.54 -20.55 2.07
C ARG A 75 2.42 -20.42 1.03
N ALA A 76 1.54 -19.45 1.22
CA ALA A 76 0.43 -19.14 0.33
C ALA A 76 0.91 -18.17 -0.75
N GLN A 77 0.51 -18.41 -2.00
CA GLN A 77 0.78 -17.45 -3.07
C GLN A 77 -0.25 -16.32 -3.04
N PRO A 78 0.17 -15.07 -3.27
CA PRO A 78 -0.76 -13.98 -3.46
C PRO A 78 -1.64 -14.26 -4.70
N PRO A 79 -2.88 -13.76 -4.72
CA PRO A 79 -3.75 -13.92 -5.89
C PRO A 79 -3.09 -13.32 -7.13
N GLN A 80 -3.06 -14.09 -8.23
CA GLN A 80 -2.45 -13.65 -9.50
C GLN A 80 -3.27 -12.55 -10.19
N ARG A 81 -4.57 -12.50 -9.92
CA ARG A 81 -5.48 -11.51 -10.50
C ARG A 81 -5.55 -10.30 -9.58
N ARG A 82 -5.04 -9.16 -10.07
CA ARG A 82 -5.34 -7.85 -9.48
C ARG A 82 -6.80 -7.52 -9.77
N VAL A 83 -7.54 -7.18 -8.72
CA VAL A 83 -8.91 -6.68 -8.83
C VAL A 83 -8.82 -5.16 -8.71
N PRO A 84 -9.50 -4.39 -9.57
CA PRO A 84 -9.60 -2.95 -9.37
C PRO A 84 -10.22 -2.68 -7.99
N VAL A 85 -9.64 -1.74 -7.27
CA VAL A 85 -10.20 -1.28 -5.99
C VAL A 85 -11.26 -0.25 -6.32
N GLU A 86 -12.52 -0.55 -6.01
CA GLU A 86 -13.63 0.39 -6.21
C GLU A 86 -13.59 1.46 -5.11
N GLY A 87 -13.14 2.66 -5.49
CA GLY A 87 -13.16 3.87 -4.65
C GLY A 87 -12.15 3.89 -3.51
N SER A 88 -12.19 4.97 -2.73
CA SER A 88 -11.30 5.14 -1.58
C SER A 88 -11.67 4.19 -0.44
N LEU A 89 -10.70 3.44 0.08
CA LEU A 89 -10.85 2.64 1.31
C LEU A 89 -11.31 3.54 2.46
N SER A 90 -12.43 3.24 3.12
CA SER A 90 -12.86 3.99 4.30
C SER A 90 -12.03 3.61 5.53
N ASP A 91 -11.98 4.50 6.54
CA ASP A 91 -11.21 4.25 7.76
C ASP A 91 -11.81 3.11 8.59
N GLU A 92 -13.14 2.92 8.52
CA GLU A 92 -13.82 1.77 9.13
C GLU A 92 -13.36 0.47 8.50
N ARG A 93 -13.32 0.40 7.16
CA ARG A 93 -12.84 -0.80 6.44
C ARG A 93 -11.37 -1.08 6.74
N LEU A 94 -10.54 -0.05 6.85
CA LEU A 94 -9.14 -0.22 7.27
C LEU A 94 -9.05 -0.81 8.68
N GLY A 95 -9.87 -0.33 9.61
CA GLY A 95 -9.95 -0.87 10.97
C GLY A 95 -10.45 -2.31 11.02
N GLU A 96 -11.38 -2.69 10.16
CA GLU A 96 -11.83 -4.08 10.01
C GLU A 96 -10.70 -4.98 9.49
N MET A 97 -10.00 -4.55 8.44
CA MET A 97 -8.85 -5.28 7.87
C MET A 97 -7.73 -5.47 8.91
N GLU A 98 -7.43 -4.45 9.71
CA GLU A 98 -6.47 -4.51 10.82
C GLU A 98 -6.86 -5.61 11.82
N LYS A 99 -8.12 -5.65 12.25
CA LYS A 99 -8.62 -6.68 13.18
C LYS A 99 -8.53 -8.07 12.56
N THR A 100 -8.90 -8.23 11.30
CA THR A 100 -8.81 -9.51 10.59
C THR A 100 -7.38 -10.02 10.52
N ILE A 101 -6.42 -9.15 10.16
CA ILE A 101 -5.00 -9.54 10.09
C ILE A 101 -4.47 -9.95 11.47
N VAL A 102 -4.80 -9.21 12.54
CA VAL A 102 -4.42 -9.59 13.92
C VAL A 102 -4.96 -10.97 14.30
N LEU A 103 -6.23 -11.26 13.97
CA LEU A 103 -6.84 -12.56 14.25
C LEU A 103 -6.12 -13.69 13.49
N LEU A 104 -5.78 -13.47 12.22
CA LEU A 104 -5.04 -14.45 11.40
C LEU A 104 -3.62 -14.69 11.93
N GLU A 105 -2.90 -13.64 12.35
CA GLU A 105 -1.59 -13.76 13.00
C GLU A 105 -1.65 -14.60 14.27
N GLN A 106 -2.66 -14.38 15.11
CA GLN A 106 -2.84 -15.18 16.34
C GLN A 106 -3.16 -16.65 16.03
N GLN A 107 -4.01 -16.90 15.03
CA GLN A 107 -4.36 -18.26 14.62
C GLN A 107 -3.18 -19.00 14.01
N THR A 108 -2.42 -18.35 13.13
CA THR A 108 -1.21 -18.94 12.53
C THR A 108 -0.15 -19.27 13.57
N ALA A 109 0.13 -18.36 14.51
CA ALA A 109 1.06 -18.62 15.61
C ALA A 109 0.62 -19.83 16.47
N LYS A 110 -0.68 -19.93 16.79
CA LYS A 110 -1.24 -21.05 17.57
C LYS A 110 -1.12 -22.38 16.82
N LEU A 111 -1.33 -22.40 15.51
CA LEU A 111 -1.20 -23.61 14.69
C LEU A 111 0.26 -24.05 14.56
N GLN A 112 1.19 -23.10 14.36
CA GLN A 112 2.62 -23.40 14.31
C GLN A 112 3.13 -23.97 15.65
N ALA A 113 2.70 -23.42 16.78
CA ALA A 113 3.05 -23.95 18.10
C ALA A 113 2.57 -25.40 18.27
N ARG A 114 1.33 -25.71 17.87
CA ARG A 114 0.78 -27.07 17.91
C ARG A 114 1.52 -28.05 16.99
N LEU A 115 1.90 -27.61 15.80
CA LEU A 115 2.69 -28.41 14.87
C LEU A 115 4.04 -28.80 15.49
N LEU A 116 4.75 -27.84 16.08
CA LEU A 116 6.02 -28.08 16.76
C LEU A 116 5.89 -29.04 17.95
N GLU A 117 4.80 -28.95 18.71
CA GLU A 117 4.52 -29.89 19.80
C GLU A 117 4.30 -31.33 19.28
N LEU A 118 3.56 -31.48 18.19
CA LEU A 118 3.32 -32.78 17.56
C LEU A 118 4.61 -33.37 16.97
N GLU A 119 5.40 -32.59 16.24
CA GLU A 119 6.69 -33.03 15.69
C GLU A 119 7.66 -33.51 16.79
N ARG A 120 7.68 -32.83 17.94
CA ARG A 120 8.47 -33.26 19.11
C ARG A 120 7.96 -34.55 19.75
N SER A 121 6.66 -34.82 19.65
CA SER A 121 6.05 -36.03 20.20
C SER A 121 6.27 -37.27 19.32
N GLU A 122 6.38 -37.10 17.99
CA GLU A 122 6.68 -38.20 17.05
C GLU A 122 8.16 -38.59 17.03
N GLN A 123 9.07 -37.72 17.49
CA GLN A 123 10.51 -38.00 17.57
C GLN A 123 10.94 -38.76 18.84
N ARG A 124 10.00 -39.14 19.72
CA ARG A 124 10.24 -39.94 20.93
C ARG A 124 9.68 -41.35 20.78
#